data_AF-A0A530ZMB0-F1
#
_entry.id   AF-A0A530ZMB0-F1
#
_cell.length_a   1.000
_cell.length_b   1.000
_cell.length_c   1.000
_cell.angle_alpha   90.00
_cell.angle_beta   90.00
_cell.angle_gamma   90.00
#
_symmetry.space_group_name_H-M   'P 1'
#
loop_
_entity.id
_entity.type
_entity.pdbx_description
1 polymer ?
#
loop_
_entity_poly.entity_id
_entity_poly.type
_entity_poly.pdbx_seq_one_letter_code
_entity_poly.pdbx_strand_id
1 'polypeptide(L)' 'SLHLPDLCRSLTGIDISEVAVNKANERAKTLGNTNATFLAMNAEAMSFEDNKFDLVYGRGIIHHLDLDRCFSEVVRVLK' A
#
# COMPACT_ATOMS: atom_id res chain seq x y z
N SER A 1 7.31 -2.49 9.41
CA SER A 1 7.79 -1.59 10.49
C SER A 1 7.30 -0.21 10.13
N LEU A 2 6.56 0.47 11.02
CA LEU A 2 5.87 1.75 10.73
C LEU A 2 6.82 2.97 10.76
N HIS A 3 8.10 2.77 10.45
CA HIS A 3 9.11 3.83 10.30
C HIS A 3 9.26 4.34 8.86
N LEU A 4 8.64 3.66 7.88
CA LEU A 4 8.59 4.12 6.49
C LEU A 4 8.03 5.56 6.31
N PRO A 5 7.02 6.00 7.08
CA PRO A 5 6.57 7.39 7.06
C PRO A 5 7.70 8.41 7.28
N ASP A 6 8.72 8.09 8.07
CA ASP A 6 9.86 8.98 8.37
C ASP A 6 10.86 9.08 7.20
N LEU A 7 10.79 8.14 6.24
CA LEU A 7 11.74 8.00 5.13
C LEU A 7 11.16 8.46 3.79
N CYS A 8 9.91 8.93 3.77
CA CYS A 8 9.21 9.28 2.54
C CYS A 8 8.33 10.51 2.71
N ARG A 9 7.97 11.15 1.60
CA ARG A 9 7.02 12.28 1.61
C ARG A 9 5.61 11.83 1.98
N SER A 10 5.19 10.68 1.47
CA SER A 10 3.86 10.10 1.69
C SER A 10 3.91 8.59 1.55
N LEU A 11 3.18 7.89 2.41
CA LEU A 11 3.03 6.44 2.38
C LEU A 11 1.57 6.09 2.10
N THR A 12 1.34 5.27 1.07
CA THR A 12 0.03 4.62 0.83
C THR A 12 0.19 3.12 1.01
N GLY A 13 -0.61 2.52 1.90
CA GLY A 13 -0.68 1.08 2.08
C GLY A 13 -2.03 0.53 1.63
N ILE A 14 -2.02 -0.67 1.06
CA ILE A 14 -3.25 -1.38 0.70
C ILE A 14 -3.31 -2.76 1.34
N ASP A 15 -4.52 -3.20 1.66
CA ASP A 15 -4.82 -4.58 2.07
C ASP A 15 -6.25 -4.90 1.61
N ILE A 16 -6.55 -6.16 1.30
CA ILE A 16 -7.92 -6.55 0.91
C ILE A 16 -8.88 -6.53 2.12
N SER A 17 -8.34 -6.62 3.34
CA SER A 17 -9.10 -6.65 4.59
C SER A 17 -9.35 -5.24 5.13
N GLU A 18 -10.60 -4.81 5.13
CA GLU A 18 -11.01 -3.55 5.80
C GLU A 18 -10.61 -3.53 7.28
N VAL A 19 -10.65 -4.67 7.96
CA VAL A 19 -10.25 -4.78 9.38
C VAL A 19 -8.77 -4.48 9.55
N ALA A 20 -7.91 -4.98 8.66
CA ALA A 20 -6.48 -4.69 8.69
C ALA A 20 -6.20 -3.21 8.41
N VAL A 21 -6.89 -2.64 7.42
CA VAL A 21 -6.79 -1.22 7.05
C VAL A 21 -7.19 -0.30 8.21
N ASN A 22 -8.32 -0.58 8.86
CA ASN A 22 -8.78 0.20 10.00
C ASN A 22 -7.77 0.16 11.15
N LYS A 23 -7.21 -1.02 11.45
CA LYS A 23 -6.14 -1.16 12.47
C LYS A 23 -4.87 -0.39 12.07
N ALA A 24 -4.49 -0.39 10.80
CA ALA A 24 -3.32 0.34 10.32
C ALA A 24 -3.51 1.86 10.43
N ASN A 25 -4.68 2.36 10.06
CA ASN A 25 -5.03 3.78 10.19
C ASN A 25 -5.06 4.24 11.65
N GLU A 26 -5.69 3.48 12.56
CA GLU A 26 -5.67 3.79 14.00
C GLU A 26 -4.24 3.79 14.59
N ARG A 27 -3.40 2.85 14.14
CA ARG A 27 -2.00 2.81 14.57
C ARG A 27 -1.19 3.98 14.02
N ALA A 28 -1.39 4.37 12.77
CA ALA A 28 -0.74 5.54 12.20
C ALA A 28 -1.12 6.81 12.97
N LYS A 29 -2.41 6.97 13.30
CA LYS A 29 -2.91 8.07 14.14
C LYS A 29 -2.28 8.08 15.53
N THR A 30 -2.22 6.91 16.19
CA THR A 30 -1.60 6.77 17.52
C THR A 30 -0.12 7.15 17.51
N LEU A 31 0.58 6.87 16.42
CA LEU A 31 1.99 7.21 16.23
C LEU A 31 2.22 8.66 15.75
N GLY A 32 1.17 9.41 15.45
CA GLY A 32 1.26 10.77 14.92
C GLY A 32 1.68 10.85 13.45
N ASN A 33 1.61 9.75 12.70
CA ASN A 33 1.98 9.70 11.28
C ASN A 33 0.89 10.37 10.44
N THR A 34 1.12 11.62 10.03
CA THR A 34 0.17 12.42 9.23
C THR A 34 0.29 12.20 7.72
N ASN A 35 1.37 11.57 7.26
CA ASN A 35 1.66 11.31 5.85
C ASN A 35 1.41 9.86 5.43
N ALA A 36 0.78 9.04 6.28
CA ALA A 36 0.47 7.65 5.99
C ALA A 36 -1.04 7.45 5.82
N THR A 37 -1.45 6.76 4.77
CA THR A 37 -2.87 6.43 4.51
C THR A 37 -2.99 4.97 4.09
N PHE A 38 -3.97 4.26 4.66
CA PHE A 38 -4.24 2.87 4.34
C PHE A 38 -5.62 2.71 3.73
N LEU A 39 -5.74 1.90 2.67
CA LEU A 39 -6.96 1.71 1.88
C LEU A 39 -7.29 0.22 1.72
N ALA A 40 -8.58 -0.12 1.74
CA ALA A 40 -9.04 -1.46 1.38
C ALA A 40 -9.02 -1.59 -0.14
N MET A 41 -8.15 -2.45 -0.69
CA MET A 41 -7.95 -2.57 -2.13
C MET A 41 -7.33 -3.92 -2.53
N ASN A 42 -7.71 -4.41 -3.70
CA ASN A 42 -7.07 -5.56 -4.33
C ASN A 42 -5.78 -5.13 -5.06
N ALA A 43 -4.66 -5.75 -4.72
CA ALA A 43 -3.36 -5.50 -5.36
C ALA A 43 -3.30 -5.95 -6.84
N GLU A 44 -4.21 -6.83 -7.27
CA GLU A 44 -4.35 -7.30 -8.66
C GLU A 44 -5.21 -6.39 -9.54
N ALA A 45 -5.82 -5.35 -8.93
CA ALA A 45 -6.70 -4.40 -9.61
C ALA A 45 -6.76 -3.09 -8.79
N MET A 46 -5.67 -2.34 -8.78
CA MET A 46 -5.53 -1.10 -8.03
C MET A 46 -6.27 0.05 -8.74
N SER A 47 -6.97 0.90 -7.98
CA SER A 47 -7.65 2.08 -8.52
C SER A 47 -6.76 3.33 -8.62
N PHE A 48 -5.45 3.16 -8.42
CA PHE A 48 -4.48 4.25 -8.58
C PHE A 48 -4.27 4.62 -10.04
N GLU A 49 -3.86 5.87 -10.27
CA GLU A 49 -3.41 6.35 -11.58
C GLU A 49 -2.08 5.69 -11.98
N ASP A 50 -1.81 5.67 -13.28
CA ASP A 50 -0.53 5.23 -13.82
C ASP A 50 0.62 6.16 -13.34
N ASN A 51 1.82 5.63 -13.18
CA ASN A 51 3.02 6.39 -12.79
C ASN A 51 2.81 7.26 -11.52
N LYS A 52 2.10 6.73 -10.53
CA LYS A 52 1.77 7.45 -9.29
C LYS A 52 2.87 7.41 -8.24
N PHE A 53 3.54 6.26 -8.11
CA PHE A 53 4.45 5.98 -7.00
C PHE A 53 5.91 5.91 -7.46
N ASP A 54 6.81 6.41 -6.62
CA ASP A 54 8.26 6.31 -6.84
C ASP A 54 8.85 4.97 -6.36
N LEU A 55 8.11 4.25 -5.49
CA LEU A 55 8.48 2.94 -4.95
C LEU A 55 7.23 2.14 -4.65
N VAL A 56 7.23 0.87 -5.06
CA VAL A 56 6.20 -0.11 -4.69
C VAL A 56 6.89 -1.34 -4.09
N TYR A 57 6.38 -1.82 -2.95
CA TYR A 57 6.88 -3.04 -2.34
C TYR A 57 5.75 -3.79 -1.61
N GLY A 58 5.84 -5.12 -1.56
CA GLY A 58 4.93 -5.97 -0.79
C GLY A 58 5.72 -6.92 0.09
N ARG A 59 5.24 -7.20 1.31
CA ARG A 59 5.89 -8.13 2.24
C ARG A 59 4.92 -9.23 2.68
N GLY A 60 5.22 -10.47 2.32
CA GLY A 60 4.46 -11.64 2.79
C GLY A 60 3.04 -11.72 2.23
N ILE A 61 2.78 -11.12 1.06
CA ILE A 61 1.45 -11.12 0.42
C ILE A 61 1.41 -11.93 -0.89
N ILE A 62 2.58 -12.17 -1.48
CA ILE A 62 2.74 -12.68 -2.85
C ILE A 62 2.15 -14.08 -3.03
N HIS A 63 2.10 -14.90 -1.98
CA HIS A 63 1.57 -16.27 -2.03
C HIS A 63 0.02 -16.34 -2.11
N HIS A 64 -0.67 -15.20 -2.04
CA HIS A 64 -2.12 -15.11 -2.16
C HIS A 64 -2.59 -14.44 -3.46
N LEU A 65 -1.67 -14.08 -4.36
CA LEU A 65 -1.97 -13.26 -5.52
C LEU A 65 -1.74 -14.02 -6.83
N ASP A 66 -2.53 -13.67 -7.83
CA ASP A 66 -2.14 -13.83 -9.23
C ASP A 66 -0.97 -12.88 -9.50
N LEU A 67 0.22 -13.46 -9.68
CA LEU A 67 1.45 -12.71 -9.83
C LEU A 67 1.49 -11.89 -11.11
N ASP A 68 0.95 -12.40 -12.21
CA ASP A 68 0.98 -11.71 -13.49
C ASP A 68 0.12 -10.45 -13.43
N ARG A 69 -1.07 -10.56 -12.81
CA ARG A 69 -1.96 -9.42 -12.59
C ARG A 69 -1.37 -8.41 -11.62
N CYS A 70 -0.86 -8.90 -10.48
CA CYS A 70 -0.23 -8.04 -9.48
C CYS A 70 0.98 -7.29 -10.05
N PHE A 71 1.89 -7.96 -10.77
CA PHE A 71 3.06 -7.29 -11.34
C PHE A 71 2.68 -6.33 -12.46
N SER A 72 1.67 -6.63 -13.27
CA SER A 72 1.14 -5.69 -14.27
C SER A 72 0.65 -4.41 -13.61
N GLU A 73 -0.08 -4.52 -12.50
CA GLU A 73 -0.53 -3.36 -11.73
C GLU A 73 0.63 -2.62 -11.06
N VAL A 74 1.63 -3.32 -10.51
CA VAL A 74 2.83 -2.70 -9.94
C VAL A 74 3.60 -1.89 -10.99
N VAL A 75 3.81 -2.46 -12.19
CA VAL A 75 4.47 -1.77 -13.30
C VAL A 75 3.68 -0.54 -13.73
N ARG A 76 2.35 -0.66 -13.81
CA ARG A 76 1.47 0.45 -14.22
C ARG A 76 1.55 1.65 -13.27
N VAL A 77 1.53 1.41 -11.96
CA VAL A 77 1.48 2.48 -10.96
C VAL A 77 2.86 3.04 -10.58
N LEU A 78 3.95 2.37 -10.94
CA LEU A 78 5.33 2.83 -10.72
C LEU A 78 5.74 3.83 -11.82
N LYS A 79 6.47 4.89 -11.45
CA LYS A 79 7.05 5.88 -12.39
C LYS A 79 8.29 5.38 -13.12
#